data_AF-A0AAW6RC64-F1
#
_entry.id   AF-A0AAW6RC64-F1
#
_cell.length_a   1.000
_cell.length_b   1.000
_cell.length_c   1.000
_cell.angle_alpha   90.00
_cell.angle_beta   90.00
_cell.angle_gamma   90.00
#
_symmetry.space_group_name_H-M   'P 1'
#
loop_
_entity.id
_entity.type
_entity.pdbx_description
1 polymer ?
#
loop_
_entity_poly.entity_id
_entity_poly.type
_entity_poly.pdbx_seq_one_letter_code
_entity_poly.pdbx_strand_id
1 'polypeptide(L)'
;MLSVIGARTTSIRLSPGVANLPLRPPVMLAKAASTLDILTGGRVELGLGAGAFWDGVVAAGGPRRSPGGAVDALTEAVAVMRAFWAGGTVDLDGEFYPVHGLHAGPAPAHDIPIWLGALGPRMLRLTGGVADAWVPSLQFVPPDRAAPAVRELVAAERQA
;
A
#
# COMPACT_ATOMS: atom_id res chain seq x y z
N MET A 1 -7.55 6.51 -14.38
CA MET A 1 -7.26 5.52 -15.43
C MET A 1 -7.79 4.13 -15.07
N LEU A 2 -7.45 3.55 -13.92
CA LEU A 2 -7.98 2.24 -13.51
C LEU A 2 -9.52 2.15 -13.52
N SER A 3 -10.22 3.22 -13.11
CA SER A 3 -11.69 3.31 -13.21
C SER A 3 -12.24 3.11 -14.62
N VAL A 4 -11.56 3.67 -15.63
CA VAL A 4 -11.97 3.51 -17.05
C VAL A 4 -11.78 2.06 -17.50
N ILE A 5 -10.65 1.44 -17.14
CA ILE A 5 -10.39 0.03 -17.45
C ILE A 5 -11.41 -0.86 -16.73
N GLY A 6 -11.66 -0.60 -15.45
CA GLY A 6 -12.65 -1.32 -14.64
C GLY A 6 -14.05 -1.26 -15.21
N ALA A 7 -14.48 -0.09 -15.69
CA ALA A 7 -15.79 0.09 -16.33
C ALA A 7 -15.90 -0.62 -17.70
N ARG A 8 -14.77 -0.94 -18.35
CA ARG A 8 -14.72 -1.59 -19.67
C ARG A 8 -14.41 -3.08 -19.61
N THR A 9 -14.26 -3.63 -18.41
CA THR A 9 -13.88 -5.03 -18.19
C THR A 9 -14.72 -5.65 -17.09
N THR A 10 -14.90 -6.97 -17.12
CA THR A 10 -15.78 -7.67 -16.19
C THR A 10 -15.04 -8.62 -15.24
N SER A 11 -13.84 -9.10 -15.61
CA SER A 11 -13.15 -10.15 -14.85
C SER A 11 -11.72 -9.81 -14.41
N ILE A 12 -11.04 -8.88 -15.08
CA ILE A 12 -9.63 -8.59 -14.76
C ILE A 12 -9.51 -7.86 -13.41
N ARG A 13 -8.50 -8.21 -12.61
CA ARG A 13 -8.16 -7.48 -11.39
C ARG A 13 -7.35 -6.24 -11.73
N LEU A 14 -7.47 -5.20 -10.90
CA LEU A 14 -6.91 -3.87 -11.14
C LEU A 14 -6.02 -3.47 -9.97
N SER A 15 -4.80 -3.07 -10.26
CA SER A 15 -3.86 -2.60 -9.23
C SER A 15 -2.95 -1.50 -9.80
N PRO A 16 -2.64 -0.44 -9.02
CA PRO A 16 -1.51 0.41 -9.35
C PRO A 16 -0.20 -0.38 -9.15
N GLY A 17 0.77 -0.22 -10.06
CA GLY A 17 2.09 -0.88 -9.96
C GLY A 17 3.25 0.08 -9.73
N VAL A 18 3.42 0.77 -8.61
CA VAL A 18 2.61 0.84 -7.37
C VAL A 18 2.22 2.30 -7.11
N ALA A 19 1.29 2.56 -6.18
CA ALA A 19 0.99 3.92 -5.76
C ALA A 19 2.14 4.53 -4.95
N ASN A 20 2.59 5.74 -5.34
CA ASN A 20 3.59 6.50 -4.59
C ASN A 20 2.93 7.16 -3.38
N LEU A 21 3.13 6.57 -2.19
CA LEU A 21 2.47 6.97 -0.96
C LEU A 21 2.78 8.42 -0.52
N PRO A 22 4.03 8.91 -0.58
CA PRO A 22 4.33 10.33 -0.31
C PRO A 22 3.51 11.36 -1.09
N LEU A 23 2.95 11.00 -2.24
CA LEU A 23 2.15 11.89 -3.08
C LEU A 23 0.64 11.66 -2.97
N ARG A 24 0.22 10.69 -2.14
CA ARG A 24 -1.18 10.26 -2.02
C ARG A 24 -1.49 9.93 -0.55
N PRO A 25 -2.12 10.83 0.20
CA PRO A 25 -2.46 10.58 1.61
C PRO A 25 -3.24 9.27 1.79
N PRO A 26 -2.95 8.48 2.85
CA PRO A 26 -3.46 7.11 2.98
C PRO A 26 -4.98 7.03 3.04
N VAL A 27 -5.64 7.95 3.75
CA VAL A 27 -7.11 8.01 3.80
C VAL A 27 -7.73 8.23 2.41
N MET A 28 -7.14 9.11 1.60
CA MET A 28 -7.63 9.37 0.24
C MET A 28 -7.40 8.17 -0.67
N LEU A 29 -6.28 7.49 -0.50
CA LEU A 29 -6.00 6.27 -1.25
C LEU A 29 -6.93 5.12 -0.84
N ALA A 30 -7.21 4.96 0.47
CA ALA A 30 -8.17 4.00 1.00
C ALA A 30 -9.58 4.23 0.44
N LYS A 31 -10.04 5.49 0.45
CA LYS A 31 -11.34 5.88 -0.10
C LYS A 31 -11.43 5.65 -1.60
N ALA A 32 -10.38 6.00 -2.35
CA ALA A 32 -10.35 5.79 -3.80
C ALA A 32 -10.34 4.29 -4.16
N ALA A 33 -9.58 3.48 -3.42
CA ALA A 33 -9.53 2.03 -3.59
C ALA A 33 -10.88 1.38 -3.27
N SER A 34 -11.49 1.68 -2.12
CA SER A 34 -12.79 1.10 -1.76
C SER A 34 -13.91 1.53 -2.71
N THR A 35 -13.91 2.79 -3.15
CA THR A 35 -14.87 3.26 -4.16
C THR A 35 -14.71 2.51 -5.47
N LEU A 36 -13.48 2.37 -5.97
CA LEU A 36 -13.23 1.61 -7.19
C LEU A 36 -13.59 0.13 -7.02
N ASP A 37 -13.34 -0.43 -5.85
CA ASP A 37 -13.65 -1.82 -5.54
C ASP A 37 -15.14 -2.11 -5.60
N ILE A 38 -15.95 -1.23 -5.00
CA ILE A 38 -17.41 -1.28 -5.10
C ILE A 38 -17.86 -1.16 -6.55
N LEU A 39 -17.35 -0.18 -7.29
CA LEU A 39 -17.73 0.04 -8.69
C LEU A 39 -17.33 -1.11 -9.62
N THR A 40 -16.32 -1.89 -9.24
CA THR A 40 -15.81 -3.00 -10.05
C THR A 40 -16.29 -4.37 -9.56
N GLY A 41 -16.99 -4.44 -8.43
CA GLY A 41 -17.49 -5.68 -7.84
C GLY A 41 -16.40 -6.54 -7.20
N GLY A 42 -15.44 -5.93 -6.48
CA GLY A 42 -14.42 -6.69 -5.73
C GLY A 42 -13.17 -7.05 -6.52
N ARG A 43 -12.71 -6.17 -7.44
CA ARG A 43 -11.60 -6.45 -8.36
C ARG A 43 -10.34 -5.62 -8.11
N VAL A 44 -10.28 -4.88 -7.00
CA VAL A 44 -9.17 -3.96 -6.74
C VAL A 44 -8.16 -4.56 -5.79
N GLU A 45 -6.88 -4.46 -6.16
CA GLU A 45 -5.75 -4.65 -5.26
C GLU A 45 -5.06 -3.31 -5.07
N LEU A 46 -4.45 -3.08 -3.91
CA LEU A 46 -3.74 -1.84 -3.63
C LEU A 46 -2.23 -2.05 -3.58
N GLY A 47 -1.57 -1.86 -4.72
CA GLY A 47 -0.12 -1.74 -4.78
C GLY A 47 0.39 -0.43 -4.17
N LEU A 48 1.30 -0.50 -3.19
CA LEU A 48 1.91 0.65 -2.52
C LEU A 48 3.43 0.62 -2.59
N GLY A 49 4.04 1.81 -2.65
CA GLY A 49 5.48 1.99 -2.48
C GLY A 49 5.77 3.16 -1.54
N ALA A 50 6.85 3.03 -0.77
CA ALA A 50 7.29 4.06 0.17
C ALA A 50 7.77 5.37 -0.49
N GLY A 51 7.96 5.37 -1.82
CA GLY A 51 8.43 6.50 -2.62
C GLY A 51 9.96 6.55 -2.74
N ALA A 52 10.53 5.72 -3.62
CA ALA A 52 11.98 5.51 -3.76
C ALA A 52 12.75 6.65 -4.47
N PHE A 53 12.06 7.66 -5.01
CA PHE A 53 12.65 8.75 -5.76
C PHE A 53 12.42 10.08 -5.04
N TRP A 54 13.20 10.33 -4.00
CA TRP A 54 13.01 11.48 -3.11
C TRP A 54 13.01 12.83 -3.81
N ASP A 55 13.95 13.07 -4.73
CA ASP A 55 14.03 14.35 -5.43
C ASP A 55 12.79 14.58 -6.30
N GLY A 56 12.29 13.52 -6.96
CA GLY A 56 11.04 13.57 -7.72
C GLY A 56 9.81 13.76 -6.82
N VAL A 57 9.77 13.11 -5.66
CA VAL A 57 8.71 13.30 -4.66
C VAL A 57 8.68 14.75 -4.19
N VAL A 58 9.82 15.32 -3.82
CA VAL A 58 9.94 16.72 -3.37
C VAL A 58 9.56 17.69 -4.49
N ALA A 59 10.04 17.47 -5.71
CA ALA A 59 9.69 18.30 -6.86
C ALA A 59 8.18 18.28 -7.17
N ALA A 60 7.50 17.17 -6.87
CA ALA A 60 6.05 17.03 -7.00
C ALA A 60 5.27 17.51 -5.76
N GLY A 61 5.93 18.15 -4.78
CA GLY A 61 5.31 18.72 -3.58
C GLY A 61 5.13 17.74 -2.41
N GLY A 62 5.69 16.54 -2.51
CA GLY A 62 5.70 15.56 -1.41
C GLY A 62 6.83 15.79 -0.39
N PRO A 63 6.78 15.11 0.77
CA PRO A 63 7.79 15.25 1.80
C PRO A 63 9.10 14.54 1.44
N ARG A 64 10.24 15.11 1.87
CA ARG A 64 11.51 14.39 1.90
C ARG A 64 11.61 13.56 3.18
N ARG A 65 11.53 12.23 3.08
CA ARG A 65 11.70 11.33 4.22
C ARG A 65 13.12 10.78 4.30
N SER A 66 13.56 10.36 5.49
CA SER A 66 14.72 9.47 5.58
C SER A 66 14.33 8.08 5.04
N PRO A 67 15.30 7.21 4.68
CA PRO A 67 14.98 5.84 4.30
C PRO A 67 14.19 5.10 5.38
N GLY A 68 14.55 5.28 6.65
CA GLY A 68 13.82 4.67 7.77
C GLY A 68 12.41 5.23 7.92
N GLY A 69 12.26 6.55 7.93
CA GLY A 69 10.95 7.19 8.05
C GLY A 69 10.02 6.90 6.87
N ALA A 70 10.55 6.58 5.68
CA ALA A 70 9.73 6.13 4.56
C ALA A 70 9.12 4.74 4.81
N VAL A 71 9.86 3.83 5.47
CA VAL A 71 9.35 2.52 5.89
C VAL A 71 8.30 2.68 6.98
N ASP A 72 8.59 3.49 8.01
CA ASP A 72 7.68 3.69 9.14
C ASP A 72 6.38 4.36 8.71
N ALA A 73 6.47 5.38 7.84
CA ALA A 73 5.29 5.99 7.23
C ALA A 73 4.46 4.98 6.43
N LEU A 74 5.09 4.03 5.72
CA LEU A 74 4.35 3.01 4.99
C LEU A 74 3.60 2.07 5.93
N THR A 75 4.23 1.65 7.04
CA THR A 75 3.57 0.86 8.10
C THR A 75 2.33 1.57 8.64
N GLU A 76 2.46 2.85 9.01
CA GLU A 76 1.33 3.66 9.49
C GLU A 76 0.24 3.80 8.44
N ALA A 77 0.61 4.02 7.18
CA ALA A 77 -0.35 4.12 6.09
C ALA A 77 -1.17 2.84 5.90
N VAL A 78 -0.55 1.66 6.03
CA VAL A 78 -1.25 0.37 5.98
C VAL A 78 -2.25 0.27 7.14
N ALA A 79 -1.85 0.63 8.36
CA ALA A 79 -2.74 0.65 9.52
C ALA A 79 -3.93 1.59 9.31
N VAL A 80 -3.70 2.80 8.80
CA VAL A 80 -4.74 3.78 8.47
C VAL A 80 -5.72 3.22 7.43
N MET A 81 -5.22 2.59 6.37
CA MET A 81 -6.09 2.03 5.32
C MET A 81 -6.96 0.89 5.84
N ARG A 82 -6.38 -0.03 6.64
CA ARG A 82 -7.13 -1.14 7.26
C ARG A 82 -8.18 -0.63 8.23
N ALA A 83 -7.85 0.32 9.10
CA ALA A 83 -8.81 0.94 10.01
C ALA A 83 -9.93 1.66 9.24
N PHE A 84 -9.58 2.38 8.15
CA PHE A 84 -10.56 3.03 7.30
C PHE A 84 -11.51 2.04 6.60
N TRP A 85 -11.05 0.86 6.20
CA TRP A 85 -11.92 -0.14 5.58
C TRP A 85 -12.73 -0.96 6.59
N ALA A 86 -12.26 -1.08 7.85
CA ALA A 86 -13.02 -1.70 8.93
C ALA A 86 -14.30 -0.92 9.29
N GLY A 87 -14.37 0.38 8.95
CA GLY A 87 -15.53 1.23 9.20
C GLY A 87 -15.54 1.85 10.60
N GLY A 88 -16.60 2.60 10.91
CA GLY A 88 -16.73 3.31 12.19
C GLY A 88 -15.93 4.62 12.23
N THR A 89 -15.47 5.00 13.42
CA THR A 89 -14.62 6.18 13.62
C THR A 89 -13.17 5.74 13.77
N VAL A 90 -12.29 6.35 12.99
CA VAL A 90 -10.85 6.08 12.99
C VAL A 90 -10.12 7.13 13.82
N ASP A 91 -9.41 6.64 14.82
CA ASP A 91 -8.51 7.39 15.67
C ASP A 91 -7.15 6.65 15.72
N LEU A 92 -6.13 7.22 15.10
CA LEU A 92 -4.77 6.70 15.03
C LEU A 92 -3.77 7.83 15.26
N ASP A 93 -2.96 7.70 16.30
CA ASP A 93 -1.95 8.70 16.68
C ASP A 93 -0.59 8.35 16.05
N GLY A 94 -0.51 8.46 14.72
CA GLY A 94 0.70 8.18 13.95
C GLY A 94 1.63 9.39 13.83
N GLU A 95 2.93 9.16 13.69
CA GLU A 95 3.94 10.21 13.48
C GLU A 95 3.80 10.86 12.10
N PHE A 96 3.52 10.05 11.07
CA PHE A 96 3.45 10.50 9.68
C PHE A 96 2.02 10.74 9.22
N TYR A 97 1.06 9.97 9.74
CA TYR A 97 -0.33 10.01 9.32
C TYR A 97 -1.30 9.97 10.51
N PRO A 98 -1.34 11.02 11.34
CA PRO A 98 -2.31 11.11 12.42
C PRO A 98 -3.73 11.27 11.84
N VAL A 99 -4.68 10.55 12.44
CA VAL A 99 -6.10 10.59 12.08
C VAL A 99 -6.89 10.65 13.38
N HIS A 100 -7.78 11.64 13.53
CA HIS A 100 -8.58 11.81 14.73
C HIS A 100 -10.05 12.08 14.37
N GLY A 101 -10.96 11.26 14.90
CA GLY A 101 -12.41 11.41 14.72
C GLY A 101 -12.91 11.20 13.29
N LEU A 102 -12.13 10.55 12.42
CA LEU A 102 -12.51 10.38 11.02
C LEU A 102 -13.58 9.31 10.89
N HIS A 103 -14.75 9.67 10.37
CA HIS A 103 -15.77 8.69 10.02
C HIS A 103 -15.38 7.98 8.73
N ALA A 104 -15.09 6.69 8.84
CA ALA A 104 -14.65 5.84 7.76
C ALA A 104 -15.76 5.56 6.74
N GLY A 105 -15.37 5.44 5.47
CA GLY A 105 -16.29 4.99 4.41
C GLY A 105 -16.00 5.54 3.00
N PRO A 106 -16.38 4.77 1.97
CA PRO A 106 -17.16 3.53 2.05
C PRO A 106 -16.29 2.31 2.40
N ALA A 107 -16.89 1.30 3.04
CA ALA A 107 -16.27 -0.01 3.20
C ALA A 107 -16.18 -0.71 1.83
N PRO A 108 -15.09 -1.42 1.54
CA PRO A 108 -14.90 -2.06 0.24
C PRO A 108 -15.85 -3.23 0.02
N ALA A 109 -16.01 -3.68 -1.23
CA ALA A 109 -16.88 -4.80 -1.59
C ALA A 109 -16.26 -6.15 -1.23
N HIS A 110 -14.94 -6.20 -1.11
CA HIS A 110 -14.19 -7.32 -0.54
C HIS A 110 -13.03 -6.79 0.33
N ASP A 111 -12.37 -7.67 1.08
CA ASP A 111 -11.13 -7.31 1.76
C ASP A 111 -10.05 -7.04 0.71
N ILE A 112 -9.71 -5.76 0.49
CA ILE A 112 -8.75 -5.32 -0.52
C ILE A 112 -7.33 -5.71 -0.07
N PRO A 113 -6.65 -6.60 -0.81
CA PRO A 113 -5.25 -6.91 -0.60
C PRO A 113 -4.36 -5.69 -0.78
N ILE A 114 -3.43 -5.49 0.14
CA ILE A 114 -2.35 -4.51 0.07
C ILE A 114 -1.08 -5.21 -0.39
N TRP A 115 -0.52 -4.73 -1.49
CA TRP A 115 0.69 -5.28 -2.11
C TRP A 115 1.83 -4.28 -1.98
N LEU A 116 2.98 -4.67 -1.40
CA LEU A 116 4.09 -3.73 -1.23
C LEU A 116 5.18 -3.93 -2.29
N GLY A 117 5.53 -2.82 -2.93
CA GLY A 117 6.78 -2.67 -3.67
C GLY A 117 7.94 -2.48 -2.69
N ALA A 118 8.55 -3.59 -2.27
CA ALA A 118 9.56 -3.60 -1.22
C ALA A 118 10.94 -3.97 -1.75
N LEU A 119 11.96 -3.26 -1.27
CA LEU A 119 13.38 -3.52 -1.53
C LEU A 119 14.18 -3.45 -0.24
N GLY A 120 15.05 -4.43 -0.04
CA GLY A 120 15.95 -4.53 1.10
C GLY A 120 15.32 -5.17 2.35
N PRO A 121 16.16 -5.65 3.29
CA PRO A 121 15.75 -6.52 4.40
C PRO A 121 14.60 -5.95 5.26
N ARG A 122 14.70 -4.67 5.65
CA ARG A 122 13.70 -4.05 6.52
C ARG A 122 12.32 -3.96 5.85
N MET A 123 12.27 -3.61 4.57
CA MET A 123 11.01 -3.54 3.82
C MET A 123 10.43 -4.93 3.54
N LEU A 124 11.27 -5.93 3.30
CA LEU A 124 10.82 -7.32 3.17
C LEU A 124 10.22 -7.84 4.46
N ARG A 125 10.85 -7.55 5.61
CA ARG A 125 10.27 -7.89 6.92
C ARG A 125 8.94 -7.19 7.17
N LEU A 126 8.85 -5.89 6.89
CA LEU A 126 7.58 -5.16 6.97
C LEU A 126 6.51 -5.82 6.10
N THR A 127 6.85 -6.13 4.84
CA THR A 127 5.92 -6.73 3.89
C THR A 127 5.39 -8.06 4.40
N GLY A 128 6.24 -8.92 4.98
CA GLY A 128 5.79 -10.18 5.57
C GLY A 128 4.87 -9.99 6.77
N GLY A 129 5.01 -8.89 7.53
CA GLY A 129 4.21 -8.65 8.73
C GLY A 129 2.88 -7.93 8.52
N VAL A 130 2.73 -7.10 7.48
CA VAL A 130 1.52 -6.24 7.33
C VAL A 130 0.85 -6.26 5.96
N ALA A 131 1.44 -6.92 4.96
CA ALA A 131 0.95 -6.90 3.58
C ALA A 131 0.56 -8.30 3.09
N ASP A 132 -0.32 -8.37 2.11
CA ASP A 132 -0.84 -9.63 1.57
C ASP A 132 0.00 -10.17 0.41
N ALA A 133 0.78 -9.29 -0.23
CA ALA A 133 1.68 -9.69 -1.30
C ALA A 133 2.90 -8.77 -1.44
N TRP A 134 3.92 -9.31 -2.10
CA TRP A 134 5.12 -8.58 -2.47
C TRP A 134 5.19 -8.39 -3.99
N VAL A 135 5.50 -7.16 -4.42
CA VAL A 135 5.69 -6.80 -5.84
C VAL A 135 7.16 -6.44 -6.05
N PRO A 136 8.04 -7.41 -6.36
CA PRO A 136 9.43 -7.14 -6.67
C PRO A 136 9.57 -6.39 -7.98
N SER A 137 10.58 -5.51 -8.05
CA SER A 137 11.03 -4.95 -9.31
C SER A 137 12.19 -5.77 -9.85
N LEU A 138 11.99 -6.48 -10.96
CA LEU A 138 12.98 -7.44 -11.49
C LEU A 138 14.33 -6.81 -11.85
N GLN A 139 14.35 -5.50 -12.16
CA GLN A 139 15.59 -4.75 -12.35
C GLN A 139 16.48 -4.70 -11.09
N PHE A 140 15.87 -4.69 -9.90
CA PHE A 140 16.57 -4.60 -8.61
C PHE A 140 16.67 -5.97 -7.92
N VAL A 141 15.71 -6.85 -8.17
CA VAL A 141 15.67 -8.22 -7.66
C VAL A 141 15.54 -9.19 -8.85
N PRO A 142 16.67 -9.53 -9.50
CA PRO A 142 16.66 -10.52 -10.57
C PRO A 142 16.24 -11.91 -10.05
N PRO A 143 15.81 -12.84 -10.94
CA PRO A 143 15.22 -14.12 -10.54
C PRO A 143 16.06 -14.97 -9.56
N ASP A 144 17.38 -14.94 -9.70
CA ASP A 144 18.35 -15.62 -8.83
C ASP A 144 18.33 -15.07 -7.39
N ARG A 145 17.98 -13.79 -7.22
CA ARG A 145 17.84 -13.13 -5.92
C ARG A 145 16.42 -13.12 -5.37
N ALA A 146 15.43 -13.58 -6.14
CA ALA A 146 14.03 -13.64 -5.70
C ALA A 146 13.82 -14.69 -4.59
N ALA A 147 14.37 -15.90 -4.74
CA ALA A 147 14.16 -16.98 -3.78
C ALA A 147 14.68 -16.66 -2.35
N PRO A 148 15.88 -16.07 -2.17
CA PRO A 148 16.33 -15.59 -0.86
C PRO A 148 15.41 -14.53 -0.25
N ALA A 149 14.92 -13.57 -1.06
CA ALA A 149 14.03 -12.51 -0.58
C ALA A 149 12.65 -13.04 -0.14
N VAL A 150 12.11 -14.03 -0.87
CA VAL A 150 10.88 -14.74 -0.47
C VAL A 150 11.05 -15.43 0.89
N ARG A 151 12.22 -16.03 1.17
CA ARG A 151 12.47 -16.65 2.49
C ARG A 151 12.45 -15.61 3.62
N GLU A 152 12.98 -14.42 3.38
CA GLU A 152 12.95 -13.34 4.37
C GLU A 152 11.52 -12.86 4.65
N LEU A 153 10.69 -12.73 3.61
CA LEU A 153 9.25 -12.42 3.73
C LEU A 153 8.51 -13.44 4.59
N VAL A 154 8.61 -14.73 4.25
CA VAL A 154 7.92 -15.81 4.96
C VAL A 154 8.41 -15.94 6.40
N ALA A 155 9.69 -15.66 6.67
CA ALA A 155 10.21 -15.68 8.02
C ALA A 155 9.62 -14.56 8.89
N ALA A 156 9.34 -13.39 8.30
CA ALA A 156 8.75 -12.26 9.00
C ALA A 156 7.25 -12.45 9.26
N GLU A 157 6.52 -13.03 8.31
CA GLU A 157 5.11 -13.41 8.47
C GLU A 157 4.90 -14.30 9.70
N ARG A 158 5.78 -15.26 9.93
CA ARG A 158 5.71 -16.18 11.08
C ARG A 158 5.97 -15.52 12.45
N GLN A 159 6.44 -14.28 12.47
CA GLN A 159 6.80 -13.54 13.68
C GLN A 159 5.82 -12.41 14.02
N ALA A 160 4.87 -12.12 13.13
CA ALA A 160 3.82 -11.12 13.28
C ALA A 160 2.56 -11.75 13.91
#